data_AF-A0A257Y2W5-F1
#
_entry.id   AF-A0A257Y2W5-F1
#
_cell.length_a   1.000
_cell.length_b   1.000
_cell.length_c   1.000
_cell.angle_alpha   90.00
_cell.angle_beta   90.00
_cell.angle_gamma   90.00
#
_symmetry.space_group_name_H-M   'P 1'
#
loop_
_entity.id
_entity.type
_entity.pdbx_description
1 polymer ?
#
loop_
_entity_poly.entity_id
_entity_poly.type
_entity_poly.pdbx_seq_one_letter_code
_entity_poly.pdbx_strand_id
1 'polypeptide(L)'
;LALYFKRTAPTVKSAYGLLADPALWKVVKTIFDFPDTMGLAAIDKQAQAVKKQLNMADLKDPKKLDNLLKRFTVKWDVAQGMGDSPLLQLFNNGSVSTNTTLSILSLKIGG
;
A
#
# COMPACT_ATOMS: atom_id res chain seq x y z
N LEU A 1 5.25 -10.32 -0.36
CA LEU A 1 4.38 -9.95 0.78
C LEU A 1 2.90 -9.84 0.36
N ALA A 2 2.54 -8.97 -0.59
CA ALA A 2 1.16 -8.77 -1.03
C ALA A 2 0.45 -10.05 -1.54
N LEU A 3 1.07 -10.81 -2.44
CA LEU A 3 0.48 -12.06 -2.97
C LEU A 3 0.30 -13.14 -1.89
N TYR A 4 1.22 -13.20 -0.93
CA TYR A 4 1.13 -14.13 0.21
C TYR A 4 -0.05 -13.76 1.11
N PHE A 5 -0.19 -12.47 1.45
CA PHE A 5 -1.34 -11.98 2.21
C PHE A 5 -2.65 -12.31 1.49
N LYS A 6 -2.73 -12.13 0.17
CA LYS A 6 -3.92 -12.48 -0.63
C LYS A 6 -4.34 -13.95 -0.47
N ARG A 7 -3.35 -14.87 -0.40
CA ARG A 7 -3.59 -16.32 -0.32
C ARG A 7 -3.91 -16.79 1.09
N THR A 8 -3.25 -16.19 2.09
CA THR A 8 -3.31 -16.67 3.48
C THR A 8 -4.35 -15.93 4.32
N ALA A 9 -4.59 -14.64 4.10
CA ALA A 9 -5.57 -13.85 4.85
C ALA A 9 -6.98 -14.47 4.95
N PRO A 10 -7.59 -15.02 3.89
CA PRO A 10 -8.93 -15.62 3.99
C PRO A 10 -8.97 -16.92 4.81
N THR A 11 -7.82 -17.58 5.00
CA THR A 11 -7.72 -18.80 5.83
C THR A 11 -7.71 -18.47 7.33
N VAL A 12 -7.36 -17.23 7.69
CA VAL A 12 -7.27 -16.78 9.07
C VAL A 12 -8.67 -16.50 9.61
N LYS A 13 -9.04 -17.22 10.67
CA LYS A 13 -10.36 -17.10 11.31
C LYS A 13 -10.38 -16.13 12.49
N SER A 14 -9.24 -15.60 12.91
CA SER A 14 -9.14 -14.81 14.15
C SER A 14 -7.96 -13.85 14.12
N ALA A 15 -8.07 -12.73 14.84
CA ALA A 15 -7.01 -11.73 14.95
C ALA A 15 -5.69 -12.33 15.47
N TYR A 16 -5.77 -13.30 16.39
CA TYR A 16 -4.60 -14.02 16.90
C TYR A 16 -3.90 -14.84 15.81
N GLY A 17 -4.64 -15.47 14.89
CA GLY A 17 -4.05 -16.19 13.76
C GLY A 17 -3.40 -15.24 12.75
N LEU A 18 -3.88 -14.00 12.66
CA LEU A 18 -3.24 -12.97 11.84
C LEU A 18 -1.94 -12.48 12.47
N LEU A 19 -1.94 -12.30 13.80
CA LEU A 19 -0.77 -11.87 14.56
C LEU A 19 0.29 -12.97 14.69
N ALA A 20 -0.11 -14.23 14.67
CA ALA A 20 0.78 -15.38 14.71
C ALA A 20 1.65 -15.51 13.44
N ASP A 21 1.20 -14.94 12.32
CA ASP A 21 1.96 -14.92 11.07
C ASP A 21 2.70 -13.56 10.92
N PRO A 22 4.04 -13.55 10.97
CA PRO A 22 4.81 -12.32 10.90
C PRO A 22 4.66 -11.59 9.55
N ALA A 23 4.38 -12.31 8.46
CA ALA A 23 4.17 -11.70 7.15
C ALA A 23 2.80 -11.01 7.07
N LEU A 24 1.76 -11.63 7.63
CA LEU A 24 0.44 -11.00 7.73
C LEU A 24 0.46 -9.79 8.66
N TRP A 25 1.11 -9.93 9.82
CA TRP A 25 1.28 -8.85 10.77
C TRP A 25 2.00 -7.66 10.15
N LYS A 26 3.09 -7.90 9.38
CA LYS A 26 3.85 -6.83 8.72
C LYS A 26 2.99 -6.03 7.75
N VAL A 27 2.12 -6.68 6.97
CA VAL A 27 1.19 -6.00 6.06
C VAL A 27 0.20 -5.12 6.83
N VAL A 28 -0.46 -5.67 7.86
CA VAL A 28 -1.42 -4.92 8.70
C VAL A 28 -0.73 -3.74 9.38
N LYS A 29 0.45 -3.96 9.94
CA LYS A 29 1.28 -2.93 10.56
C LYS A 29 1.57 -1.77 9.61
N THR A 30 1.99 -2.05 8.37
CA THR A 30 2.24 -1.01 7.36
C THR A 30 0.96 -0.28 6.97
N ILE A 31 -0.15 -0.99 6.77
CA ILE A 31 -1.44 -0.38 6.36
C ILE A 31 -1.93 0.61 7.43
N PHE A 32 -1.93 0.19 8.70
CA PHE A 32 -2.48 0.96 9.81
C PHE A 32 -1.47 1.84 10.53
N ASP A 33 -0.22 1.88 10.05
CA ASP A 33 0.86 2.69 10.65
C ASP A 33 1.16 2.30 12.10
N PHE A 34 1.03 1.00 12.43
CA PHE A 34 1.35 0.54 13.77
C PHE A 34 2.88 0.59 14.02
N PRO A 35 3.33 1.09 15.18
CA PRO A 35 4.75 1.21 15.48
C PRO A 35 5.41 -0.16 15.73
N ASP A 36 6.72 -0.28 15.50
CA ASP A 36 7.49 -1.51 15.78
C ASP A 36 7.46 -1.94 17.24
N THR A 37 7.35 -0.96 18.15
CA THR A 37 7.18 -1.19 19.58
C THR A 37 5.87 -1.90 19.93
N MET A 38 4.89 -1.92 19.01
CA MET A 38 3.64 -2.64 19.23
C MET A 38 3.87 -4.14 19.37
N GLY A 39 4.91 -4.69 18.74
CA GLY A 39 5.35 -6.08 18.90
C GLY A 39 5.77 -6.44 20.34
N LEU A 40 6.14 -5.43 21.16
CA LEU A 40 6.49 -5.60 22.57
C LEU A 40 5.27 -5.57 23.50
N ALA A 41 4.13 -5.07 23.02
CA ALA A 41 2.89 -5.05 23.78
C ALA A 41 2.26 -6.45 23.85
N ALA A 42 1.45 -6.70 24.88
CA ALA A 42 0.71 -7.95 25.02
C ALA A 42 -0.15 -8.24 23.76
N ILE A 43 -0.18 -9.52 23.35
CA ILE A 43 -0.89 -9.99 22.15
C ILE A 43 -2.37 -9.57 22.15
N ASP A 44 -3.01 -9.51 23.32
CA ASP A 44 -4.39 -9.06 23.47
C ASP A 44 -4.57 -7.58 23.12
N LYS A 45 -3.62 -6.72 23.51
CA LYS A 45 -3.64 -5.29 23.19
C LYS A 45 -3.45 -5.07 21.69
N GLN A 46 -2.53 -5.82 21.07
CA GLN A 46 -2.32 -5.82 19.63
C GLN A 46 -3.61 -6.27 18.91
N ALA A 47 -4.20 -7.39 19.32
CA ALA A 47 -5.43 -7.92 18.73
C ALA A 47 -6.61 -6.96 18.87
N GLN A 48 -6.76 -6.28 20.01
CA GLN A 48 -7.80 -5.26 20.19
C GLN A 48 -7.59 -4.06 19.27
N ALA A 49 -6.36 -3.56 19.14
CA ALA A 49 -6.06 -2.45 18.24
C ALA A 49 -6.34 -2.79 16.78
N VAL A 50 -5.94 -4.00 16.35
CA VAL A 50 -6.25 -4.52 15.01
C VAL A 50 -7.75 -4.66 14.82
N LYS A 51 -8.48 -5.30 15.74
CA LYS A 51 -9.93 -5.50 15.65
C LYS A 51 -10.71 -4.19 15.55
N LYS A 52 -10.20 -3.10 16.13
CA LYS A 52 -10.82 -1.75 16.02
C LYS A 52 -10.71 -1.16 14.61
N GLN A 53 -9.67 -1.51 13.87
CA GLN A 53 -9.36 -0.95 12.55
C GLN A 53 -9.69 -1.90 11.39
N LEU A 54 -9.68 -3.21 11.65
CA LEU A 54 -9.82 -4.29 10.67
C LEU A 54 -10.82 -5.33 11.18
N ASN A 55 -11.89 -5.54 10.42
CA ASN A 55 -12.82 -6.62 10.70
C ASN A 55 -12.31 -7.92 10.04
N MET A 56 -12.35 -9.04 10.78
CA MET A 56 -11.95 -10.36 10.27
C MET A 56 -12.84 -10.83 9.11
N ALA A 57 -14.09 -10.35 9.03
CA ALA A 57 -14.97 -10.62 7.90
C ALA A 57 -14.44 -10.00 6.59
N ASP A 58 -13.75 -8.85 6.67
CA ASP A 58 -13.21 -8.15 5.50
C ASP A 58 -12.05 -8.89 4.86
N LEU A 59 -11.35 -9.73 5.63
CA LEU A 59 -10.27 -10.58 5.12
C LEU A 59 -10.79 -11.76 4.28
N LYS A 60 -12.07 -12.11 4.43
CA LYS A 60 -12.73 -13.16 3.64
C LYS A 60 -13.34 -12.61 2.36
N ASP A 61 -13.57 -11.30 2.29
CA ASP A 61 -14.11 -10.65 1.11
C ASP A 61 -12.98 -10.33 0.12
N PRO A 62 -12.95 -10.98 -1.08
CA PRO A 62 -11.89 -10.76 -2.05
C PRO A 62 -11.80 -9.31 -2.54
N LYS A 63 -12.91 -8.55 -2.56
CA LYS A 63 -12.90 -7.13 -2.98
C LYS A 63 -12.27 -6.26 -1.90
N LYS A 64 -12.58 -6.49 -0.63
CA LYS A 64 -11.97 -5.73 0.48
C LYS A 64 -10.50 -6.07 0.65
N LEU A 65 -10.14 -7.34 0.46
CA LEU A 65 -8.76 -7.79 0.45
C LEU A 65 -7.93 -7.09 -0.64
N ASP A 66 -8.48 -6.98 -1.86
CA ASP A 66 -7.84 -6.26 -2.96
C ASP A 66 -7.62 -4.77 -2.63
N ASN A 67 -8.61 -4.14 -1.98
CA ASN A 67 -8.50 -2.75 -1.55
C ASN A 67 -7.45 -2.54 -0.44
N LEU A 68 -7.39 -3.45 0.54
CA LEU A 68 -6.34 -3.49 1.57
C LEU A 68 -4.96 -3.62 0.94
N LEU A 69 -4.82 -4.50 -0.06
CA LEU A 69 -3.56 -4.69 -0.78
C LEU A 69 -3.16 -3.46 -1.61
N LYS A 70 -4.12 -2.79 -2.25
CA LYS A 70 -3.85 -1.51 -2.94
C LYS A 70 -3.31 -0.46 -1.96
N ARG A 71 -3.95 -0.31 -0.80
CA ARG A 71 -3.48 0.60 0.26
C ARG A 71 -2.11 0.20 0.80
N PHE A 72 -1.87 -1.10 1.00
CA PHE A 72 -0.56 -1.61 1.38
C PHE A 72 0.51 -1.25 0.36
N THR A 73 0.27 -1.48 -0.93
CA THR A 73 1.24 -1.16 -1.98
C THR A 73 1.57 0.33 -1.99
N VAL A 74 0.56 1.21 -1.91
CA VAL A 74 0.78 2.66 -1.83
C VAL A 74 1.59 3.04 -0.59
N LYS A 75 1.25 2.54 0.59
CA LYS A 75 1.98 2.87 1.83
C LYS A 75 3.37 2.25 1.87
N TRP A 76 3.54 1.05 1.32
CA TRP A 76 4.82 0.36 1.23
C TRP A 76 5.77 1.08 0.26
N ASP A 77 5.25 1.56 -0.87
CA ASP A 77 5.98 2.39 -1.83
C ASP A 77 6.49 3.68 -1.18
N VAL A 78 5.62 4.39 -0.46
CA VAL A 78 5.98 5.60 0.30
C VAL A 78 6.99 5.30 1.42
N ALA A 79 6.78 4.22 2.19
CA ALA A 79 7.61 3.89 3.35
C ALA A 79 8.99 3.30 3.00
N GLN A 80 9.12 2.64 1.84
CA GLN A 80 10.40 2.11 1.38
C GLN A 80 11.23 3.12 0.60
N GLY A 81 10.67 4.28 0.24
CA GLY A 81 11.43 5.35 -0.38
C GLY A 81 12.23 4.88 -1.61
N MET A 82 11.65 4.07 -2.49
CA MET A 82 12.15 4.03 -3.86
C MET A 82 11.69 5.35 -4.50
N GLY A 83 12.52 6.38 -4.66
CA GLY A 83 13.78 6.33 -5.40
C GLY A 83 13.51 6.41 -6.90
N ASP A 84 12.49 5.70 -7.37
CA ASP A 84 12.11 5.55 -8.78
C ASP A 84 10.60 5.27 -8.83
N SER A 85 9.74 6.24 -8.52
CA SER A 85 8.38 6.18 -9.08
C SER A 85 8.53 6.40 -10.58
N PRO A 86 8.33 5.42 -11.49
CA PRO A 86 8.53 5.64 -12.92
C PRO A 86 7.56 6.68 -13.45
N LEU A 87 6.39 6.81 -12.82
CA LEU A 87 5.41 7.88 -13.05
C LEU A 87 5.92 9.26 -12.59
N LEU A 88 6.63 9.31 -11.46
CA LEU A 88 7.23 10.54 -10.97
C LEU A 88 8.51 10.88 -11.74
N GLN A 89 9.23 9.91 -12.28
CA GLN A 89 10.32 10.11 -13.23
C GLN A 89 9.81 10.49 -14.61
N LEU A 90 8.66 10.01 -15.06
CA LEU A 90 7.99 10.54 -16.26
C LEU A 90 7.58 12.00 -16.07
N PHE A 91 7.20 12.39 -14.85
CA PHE A 91 6.91 13.78 -14.51
C PHE A 91 8.17 14.63 -14.27
N ASN A 92 9.23 14.06 -13.69
CA ASN A 92 10.46 14.75 -13.30
C ASN A 92 11.53 14.78 -14.40
N ASN A 93 11.55 13.77 -15.29
CA ASN A 93 12.25 13.79 -16.57
C ASN A 93 11.39 14.47 -17.66
N GLY A 94 10.16 14.81 -17.31
CA GLY A 94 9.28 15.73 -18.03
C GLY A 94 9.70 17.18 -17.83
N SER A 95 10.97 17.49 -18.08
CA SER A 95 11.30 18.72 -18.80
C SER A 95 10.64 18.59 -20.19
N VAL A 96 9.30 18.66 -20.24
CA VAL A 96 8.59 19.03 -21.44
C VAL A 96 9.04 20.44 -21.68
N SER A 97 10.07 20.55 -22.51
CA SER A 97 10.58 21.80 -23.03
C SER A 97 9.35 22.60 -23.47
N THR A 98 9.05 23.66 -22.75
CA THR A 98 8.03 24.66 -23.12
C THR A 98 8.24 25.12 -24.57
N ASN A 99 9.46 24.99 -25.08
CA ASN A 99 9.85 25.20 -26.47
C ASN A 99 9.19 24.24 -27.49
N THR A 100 8.94 22.97 -27.15
CA THR A 100 8.26 22.04 -28.06
C THR A 100 6.77 22.38 -28.15
N THR A 101 6.13 22.75 -27.04
CA THR A 101 4.73 23.22 -27.05
C THR A 101 4.55 24.49 -27.88
N LEU A 102 5.53 25.41 -27.86
CA LEU A 102 5.52 26.62 -28.69
C LEU A 102 5.73 26.33 -30.19
N SER A 103 6.47 25.28 -30.53
CA SER A 103 6.75 24.88 -31.92
C SER A 103 5.52 24.28 -32.61
N ILE A 104 4.68 23.54 -31.88
CA ILE A 104 3.43 22.96 -32.44
C ILE A 104 2.35 24.04 -32.65
N LEU A 105 2.34 25.09 -31.83
CA LEU A 105 1.42 26.23 -31.99
C LEU A 105 1.81 27.11 -33.19
N SER A 106 3.10 27.23 -33.49
CA SER A 106 3.59 28.02 -34.63
C SER A 106 3.51 27.27 -35.97
N LEU A 107 3.59 25.93 -35.99
CA LEU A 107 3.34 25.11 -37.19
C LEU A 107 1.87 25.12 -37.66
N LYS A 108 0.93 25.54 -36.82
CA LYS A 108 -0.50 25.65 -37.18
C LYS A 108 -0.93 27.05 -37.61
N ILE A 109 -0.05 28.05 -37.53
CA ILE A 109 -0.36 29.45 -37.85
C ILE A 109 0.54 30.00 -38.98
N GLY A 110 1.58 29.27 -39.40
CA GLY A 110 2.40 29.62 -40.56
C GLY A 110 2.05 28.79 -41.79
N GLY A 111 1.08 29.28 -42.58
CA GLY A 111 0.77 28.84 -43.94
C GLY A 111 0.44 30.05 -44.79
#